data_AF-A0A1V4XWF5-F1
#
_entry.id   AF-A0A1V4XWF5-F1
#
_cell.length_a   1.000
_cell.length_b   1.000
_cell.length_c   1.000
_cell.angle_alpha   90.00
_cell.angle_beta   90.00
_cell.angle_gamma   90.00
#
_symmetry.space_group_name_H-M   'P 1'
#
loop_
_entity.id
_entity.type
_entity.pdbx_description
1 polymer ?
#
loop_
_entity_poly.entity_id
_entity_poly.type
_entity_poly.pdbx_seq_one_letter_code
_entity_poly.pdbx_strand_id
1 'polypeptide(L)'
;MTCGDVFVQIVHEVTGLGKEYLDSLLREALTAFPGRISHDQEVTDNEALTMLSALRKERNHILAWCYRAGLKVPESRPGNA
;
A
#
# COMPACT_ATOMS: atom_id res chain seq x y z
N MET A 1 -13.97 5.40 -2.40
CA MET A 1 -12.85 5.00 -1.53
C MET A 1 -11.86 6.15 -1.45
N THR A 2 -10.84 6.11 -0.61
CA THR A 2 -9.83 7.16 -0.46
C THR A 2 -8.50 6.77 -1.11
N CYS A 3 -7.61 7.75 -1.34
CA CYS A 3 -6.22 7.48 -1.70
C CYS A 3 -5.51 6.57 -0.68
N GLY A 4 -5.83 6.70 0.61
CA GLY A 4 -5.36 5.81 1.67
C GLY A 4 -5.79 4.35 1.46
N ASP A 5 -7.05 4.14 1.06
CA ASP A 5 -7.56 2.79 0.75
C ASP A 5 -6.82 2.17 -0.44
N VAL A 6 -6.53 2.97 -1.48
CA VAL A 6 -5.75 2.52 -2.65
C VAL A 6 -4.34 2.12 -2.24
N PHE A 7 -3.69 2.91 -1.35
CA PHE A 7 -2.38 2.58 -0.81
C PHE A 7 -2.39 1.27 -0.01
N VAL A 8 -3.33 1.13 0.93
CA VAL A 8 -3.46 -0.09 1.75
C VAL A 8 -3.72 -1.30 0.85
N GLN A 9 -4.57 -1.16 -0.16
CA GLN A 9 -4.88 -2.22 -1.13
C GLN A 9 -3.63 -2.66 -1.89
N ILE A 10 -2.87 -1.74 -2.49
CA ILE A 10 -1.71 -2.14 -3.30
C ILE A 10 -0.60 -2.73 -2.42
N VAL A 11 -0.35 -2.16 -1.24
CA VAL A 11 0.69 -2.70 -0.35
C VAL A 11 0.31 -4.09 0.14
N HIS A 12 -0.97 -4.31 0.46
CA HIS A 12 -1.50 -5.65 0.76
C HIS A 12 -1.29 -6.63 -0.40
N GLU A 13 -1.65 -6.26 -1.63
CA GLU A 13 -1.47 -7.11 -2.82
C GLU A 13 0.01 -7.47 -3.06
N VAL A 14 0.91 -6.51 -2.84
CA VAL A 14 2.35 -6.67 -3.11
C VAL A 14 3.04 -7.49 -2.02
N THR A 15 2.69 -7.28 -0.76
CA THR A 15 3.40 -7.83 0.41
C THR A 15 2.67 -8.97 1.12
N GLY A 16 1.37 -9.13 0.91
CA GLY A 16 0.52 -10.07 1.67
C GLY A 16 0.25 -9.66 3.12
N LEU A 17 0.73 -8.49 3.57
CA LEU A 17 0.46 -7.97 4.92
C LEU A 17 -1.02 -7.69 5.13
N GLY A 18 -1.54 -7.96 6.33
CA GLY A 18 -2.96 -7.70 6.66
C GLY A 18 -3.34 -6.23 6.47
N LYS A 19 -4.50 -5.97 5.86
CA LYS A 19 -4.98 -4.60 5.59
C LYS A 19 -5.16 -3.78 6.87
N GLU A 20 -5.63 -4.39 7.96
CA GLU A 20 -5.78 -3.72 9.26
C GLU A 20 -4.44 -3.23 9.81
N TYR A 21 -3.38 -4.04 9.68
CA TYR A 21 -2.03 -3.64 10.07
C TYR A 21 -1.52 -2.46 9.23
N LEU A 22 -1.73 -2.51 7.91
CA LEU A 22 -1.34 -1.45 7.00
C LEU A 22 -2.12 -0.15 7.23
N ASP A 23 -3.42 -0.23 7.54
CA ASP A 23 -4.24 0.92 7.91
C ASP A 23 -3.75 1.56 9.22
N SER A 24 -3.45 0.75 10.24
CA SER A 24 -2.84 1.24 11.49
C SER A 24 -1.51 1.96 11.24
N LEU A 25 -0.64 1.34 10.44
CA LEU A 25 0.66 1.93 10.09
C LEU A 25 0.51 3.24 9.31
N LEU A 26 -0.46 3.31 8.40
CA LEU A 26 -0.78 4.56 7.69
C LEU A 26 -1.24 5.64 8.67
N ARG A 27 -2.15 5.33 9.59
CA ARG A 27 -2.63 6.28 10.62
C ARG A 27 -1.52 6.76 11.54
N GLU A 28 -0.63 5.87 11.97
CA GLU A 28 0.55 6.22 12.78
C GLU A 28 1.49 7.16 12.02
N ALA A 29 1.76 6.88 10.74
CA ALA A 29 2.59 7.74 9.90
C ALA A 29 1.97 9.13 9.70
N LEU A 30 0.65 9.20 9.49
CA LEU A 30 -0.08 10.47 9.34
C LEU A 30 -0.09 11.29 10.63
N THR A 31 -0.13 10.62 11.79
CA THR A 31 -0.03 11.26 13.10
C THR A 31 1.37 11.82 13.33
N ALA A 32 2.41 11.09 12.93
CA ALA A 32 3.80 11.53 13.05
C ALA A 32 4.16 12.65 12.07
N PHE A 33 3.52 12.70 10.90
CA PHE A 33 3.82 13.65 9.83
C PHE A 33 2.56 14.36 9.31
N PRO A 34 1.91 15.21 10.13
CA PRO A 34 0.66 15.86 9.76
C PRO A 34 0.84 16.80 8.55
N GLY A 35 -0.18 16.83 7.68
CA GLY A 35 -0.27 17.78 6.56
C GLY A 35 0.63 17.48 5.34
N ARG A 36 1.34 16.35 5.31
CA ARG A 36 2.22 15.99 4.19
C ARG A 36 1.61 15.07 3.14
N ILE A 37 0.45 14.44 3.42
CA ILE A 37 -0.13 13.38 2.57
C ILE A 37 -1.65 13.53 2.47
N SER A 38 -2.16 13.76 1.25
CA SER A 38 -3.59 13.77 0.91
C SER A 38 -4.15 12.35 0.81
N HIS A 39 -4.26 11.68 1.96
CA HIS A 39 -4.69 10.28 2.08
C HIS A 39 -6.22 10.15 2.19
N ASP A 40 -6.90 11.17 2.69
CA ASP A 40 -8.35 11.28 2.90
C ASP A 40 -9.10 11.75 1.65
N GLN A 41 -8.38 12.13 0.59
CA GLN A 41 -8.97 12.48 -0.68
C GLN A 41 -9.80 11.30 -1.22
N GLU A 42 -11.09 11.53 -1.39
CA GLU A 42 -11.99 10.59 -2.05
C GLU A 42 -11.64 10.45 -3.53
N VAL A 43 -11.70 9.21 -4.01
CA VAL A 43 -11.52 8.84 -5.41
C VAL A 43 -12.71 7.99 -5.84
N THR A 44 -13.11 8.18 -7.09
CA THR A 44 -14.13 7.34 -7.73
C THR A 44 -13.58 5.94 -7.97
N ASP A 45 -14.48 4.97 -8.15
CA ASP A 45 -14.08 3.58 -8.43
C ASP A 45 -13.23 3.48 -9.70
N ASN A 46 -13.55 4.26 -10.73
CA ASN A 46 -12.80 4.25 -11.99
C ASN A 46 -11.38 4.84 -11.83
N GLU A 47 -11.23 5.90 -11.04
CA GLU A 47 -9.92 6.47 -10.72
C GLU A 47 -9.09 5.48 -9.89
N ALA A 48 -9.69 4.88 -8.86
CA ALA A 48 -9.03 3.88 -8.04
C ALA A 48 -8.57 2.67 -8.85
N LEU A 49 -9.41 2.15 -9.75
CA LEU A 49 -9.06 1.07 -10.67
C LEU A 49 -7.89 1.45 -11.58
N THR A 50 -7.90 2.67 -12.11
CA THR A 50 -6.82 3.20 -12.95
C THR A 50 -5.51 3.29 -12.17
N MET A 51 -5.56 3.84 -10.94
CA MET A 51 -4.41 3.95 -10.04
C MET A 51 -3.85 2.57 -9.69
N LEU A 52 -4.69 1.63 -9.25
CA LEU A 52 -4.27 0.27 -8.91
C LEU A 52 -3.65 -0.44 -10.12
N SER A 53 -4.25 -0.31 -11.30
CA SER A 53 -3.70 -0.88 -12.54
C SER A 53 -2.31 -0.33 -12.86
N ALA A 54 -2.09 0.97 -12.69
CA ALA A 54 -0.78 1.57 -12.88
C ALA A 54 0.24 1.09 -11.83
N LEU A 55 -0.14 1.09 -10.55
CA LEU A 55 0.73 0.69 -9.44
C LEU A 55 1.10 -0.79 -9.47
N ARG A 56 0.21 -1.67 -9.94
CA ARG A 56 0.50 -3.10 -10.13
C ARG A 56 1.66 -3.36 -11.09
N LYS A 57 1.87 -2.48 -12.09
CA LYS A 57 3.03 -2.57 -12.99
C LYS A 57 4.35 -2.29 -12.26
N GLU A 58 4.29 -1.50 -11.20
CA GLU A 58 5.42 -1.12 -10.36
C GLU A 58 5.60 -2.06 -9.14
N ARG A 59 4.92 -3.22 -9.11
CA ARG A 59 4.91 -4.17 -7.99
C ARG A 59 6.29 -4.42 -7.38
N ASN A 60 7.30 -4.70 -8.22
CA ASN A 60 8.64 -5.02 -7.73
C ASN A 60 9.32 -3.82 -7.06
N HIS A 61 9.08 -2.60 -7.55
CA HIS A 61 9.59 -1.37 -6.93
C HIS A 61 8.90 -1.10 -5.60
N ILE A 62 7.57 -1.29 -5.52
CA ILE A 62 6.81 -1.16 -4.28
C ILE A 62 7.32 -2.17 -3.24
N LEU A 63 7.53 -3.42 -3.65
CA LEU A 63 8.07 -4.46 -2.77
C LEU A 63 9.48 -4.10 -2.25
N ALA A 64 10.37 -3.64 -3.14
CA ALA A 64 11.71 -3.20 -2.77
C ALA A 64 11.68 -1.98 -1.82
N TRP A 65 10.75 -1.05 -2.04
CA TRP A 65 10.54 0.08 -1.13
C TRP A 65 10.08 -0.40 0.25
N CYS A 66 9.12 -1.33 0.32
CA CYS A 66 8.66 -1.91 1.58
C CYS A 66 9.80 -2.60 2.35
N TYR A 67 10.66 -3.36 1.67
CA TYR A 67 11.83 -3.98 2.30
C TYR A 67 12.81 -2.95 2.88
N ARG A 68 13.09 -1.86 2.15
CA ARG A 68 13.96 -0.77 2.64
C ARG A 68 13.36 -0.04 3.84
N ALA A 69 12.04 0.07 3.89
CA ALA A 69 11.31 0.65 5.01
C ALA A 69 11.28 -0.28 6.25
N GLY A 70 11.82 -1.50 6.17
CA GLY A 70 11.84 -2.44 7.29
C GLY A 70 10.47 -3.04 7.61
N LEU A 71 9.50 -2.95 6.70
CA LEU A 71 8.23 -3.66 6.83
C LEU A 71 8.54 -5.16 6.88
N LYS A 72 8.11 -5.83 7.97
CA LYS A 72 8.24 -7.28 8.14
C LYS A 72 7.25 -7.99 7.22
N VAL A 73 7.53 -7.95 5.91
CA VAL A 73 6.79 -8.69 4.90
C VAL A 73 6.92 -10.18 5.23
N PRO A 74 5.83 -10.91 5.45
CA PRO A 74 5.90 -12.35 5.67
C PRO A 74 6.57 -12.98 4.46
N GLU A 75 7.54 -13.87 4.68
CA GLU A 75 8.10 -14.69 3.60
C GLU A 75 7.05 -15.72 3.13
N SER A 76 6.00 -15.27 2.45
CA SER A 76 5.14 -16.16 1.67
C SER A 76 5.89 -16.53 0.39
N ARG A 77 6.50 -17.72 0.46
CA ARG A 77 7.31 -18.44 -0.54
C ARG A 77 7.12 -18.03 -2.00
N PRO A 78 8.21 -17.91 -2.80
CA PRO A 78 8.09 -18.05 -4.24
C PRO A 78 7.71 -19.50 -4.57
N GLY A 79 6.41 -19.75 -4.70
CA GLY A 79 5.89 -20.97 -5.32
C GLY A 79 5.94 -20.84 -6.84
N ASN A 80 7.12 -20.99 -7.42
CA ASN A 80 7.31 -21.46 -8.80
C ASN A 80 8.46 -22.48 -8.73
N ALA A 81 8.09 -23.71 -8.38
CA ALA A 81 8.85 -24.92 -8.63
C ALA A 81 8.14 -25.69 -9.74
#